data_AF-A0A946H9Z0-F1
#
_entry.id   AF-A0A946H9Z0-F1
#
_cell.length_a   1.000
_cell.length_b   1.000
_cell.length_c   1.000
_cell.angle_alpha   90.00
_cell.angle_beta   90.00
_cell.angle_gamma   90.00
#
_symmetry.space_group_name_H-M   'P 1'
#
loop_
_entity.id
_entity.type
_entity.pdbx_description
1 polymer ?
#
loop_
_entity_poly.entity_id
_entity_poly.type
_entity_poly.pdbx_seq_one_letter_code
_entity_poly.pdbx_strand_id
1 'polypeptide(L)'
;MSWALQDPESFRDTLRSWLHTHCPPAMRDGLNTEATICWGGKNWQFTSEDQKLWMQNAADVGLTTPRWPAAYGGAGLSREQEKIYLEELARINARMPLLSFGIWMLG
;
A
#
# COMPACT_ATOMS: atom_id res chain seq x y z
N MET A 1 -10.49 -8.42 -5.46
CA MET A 1 -9.52 -9.38 -4.90
C MET A 1 -9.75 -9.43 -3.40
N SER A 2 -9.91 -10.61 -2.78
CA SER A 2 -10.21 -10.72 -1.34
C SER A 2 -9.01 -11.29 -0.59
N TRP A 3 -8.25 -10.42 0.08
CA TRP A 3 -7.04 -10.76 0.82
C TRP A 3 -7.34 -11.43 2.17
N ALA A 4 -8.42 -11.01 2.83
CA ALA A 4 -8.74 -11.33 4.23
C ALA A 4 -8.98 -12.82 4.54
N LEU A 5 -9.19 -13.66 3.52
CA LEU A 5 -9.48 -15.10 3.67
C LEU A 5 -8.28 -16.00 3.35
N GLN A 6 -7.16 -15.43 2.90
CA GLN A 6 -5.96 -16.18 2.57
C GLN A 6 -5.16 -16.51 3.83
N ASP A 7 -4.60 -17.71 3.90
CA ASP A 7 -3.57 -18.03 4.89
C ASP A 7 -2.32 -17.15 4.69
N PRO A 8 -1.49 -16.95 5.73
CA PRO A 8 -0.37 -16.01 5.69
C PRO A 8 0.65 -16.27 4.56
N GLU A 9 0.96 -17.53 4.26
CA GLU A 9 1.95 -17.87 3.23
C GLU A 9 1.38 -17.64 1.82
N SER A 10 0.15 -18.10 1.56
CA SER A 10 -0.54 -17.81 0.29
C SER A 10 -0.73 -16.30 0.06
N PHE A 11 -1.02 -15.55 1.12
CA PHE A 11 -1.11 -14.10 1.07
C PHE A 11 0.23 -13.48 0.68
N ARG A 12 1.35 -13.93 1.27
CA ARG A 12 2.70 -13.43 0.95
C ARG A 12 3.02 -13.61 -0.53
N ASP A 13 2.80 -14.79 -1.09
CA ASP A 13 3.12 -15.06 -2.50
C ASP A 13 2.20 -14.30 -3.47
N THR A 14 0.92 -14.20 -3.13
CA THR A 14 -0.05 -13.42 -3.89
C THR A 14 0.33 -11.94 -3.89
N LEU A 15 0.60 -11.38 -2.71
CA LEU A 15 1.01 -9.99 -2.54
C LEU A 15 2.33 -9.72 -3.27
N ARG A 16 3.31 -10.62 -3.17
CA ARG A 16 4.61 -10.48 -3.85
C ARG A 16 4.45 -10.38 -5.36
N SER A 17 3.63 -11.27 -5.93
CA SER A 17 3.33 -11.28 -7.37
C SER A 17 2.60 -10.01 -7.80
N TRP A 18 1.67 -9.53 -6.95
CA TRP A 18 0.95 -8.29 -7.17
C TRP A 18 1.89 -7.08 -7.12
N LEU A 19 2.72 -6.96 -6.08
CA LEU A 19 3.71 -5.88 -5.94
C LEU A 19 4.70 -5.85 -7.10
N HIS A 20 5.14 -7.02 -7.57
CA HIS A 20 6.03 -7.11 -8.73
C HIS A 20 5.44 -6.44 -9.97
N THR A 21 4.14 -6.61 -10.18
CA THR A 21 3.41 -6.13 -11.37
C THR A 21 2.91 -4.69 -11.21
N HIS A 22 2.50 -4.29 -10.00
CA HIS A 22 1.78 -3.05 -9.75
C HIS A 22 2.59 -1.95 -9.07
N CYS A 23 3.72 -2.27 -8.42
CA CYS A 23 4.61 -1.27 -7.82
C CYS A 23 5.64 -0.80 -8.85
N PRO A 24 5.59 0.47 -9.32
CA PRO A 24 6.54 0.98 -10.31
C PRO A 24 7.99 0.93 -9.80
N PRO A 25 9.00 0.66 -10.65
CA PRO A 25 10.40 0.64 -10.24
C PRO A 25 10.87 1.96 -9.60
N ALA A 26 10.38 3.11 -10.06
CA ALA A 26 10.72 4.41 -9.49
C ALA A 26 10.24 4.58 -8.04
N MET A 27 9.26 3.79 -7.60
CA MET A 27 8.76 3.80 -6.22
C MET A 27 9.48 2.78 -5.33
N ARG A 28 10.47 2.03 -5.86
CA ARG A 28 11.29 1.02 -5.15
C ARG A 28 12.67 1.56 -4.74
N ASP A 29 12.72 2.83 -4.38
CA ASP A 29 13.97 3.54 -4.07
C ASP A 29 14.21 3.74 -2.57
N GLY A 30 13.30 3.26 -1.72
CA GLY A 30 13.41 3.36 -0.26
C GLY A 30 13.21 4.75 0.32
N LEU A 31 12.87 5.74 -0.51
CA LEU A 31 12.67 7.10 -0.06
C LEU A 31 11.26 7.24 0.53
N ASN A 32 11.13 6.89 1.81
CA ASN A 32 9.97 7.18 2.65
C ASN A 32 10.24 8.43 3.51
N THR A 33 10.60 9.54 2.87
CA THR A 33 10.85 10.83 3.55
C THR A 33 9.64 11.76 3.41
N GLU A 34 9.51 12.76 4.27
CA GLU A 34 8.38 13.72 4.20
C GLU A 34 8.21 14.37 2.82
N ALA A 35 9.31 14.56 2.08
CA ALA A 35 9.33 15.14 0.74
C ALA A 35 8.87 14.18 -0.37
N THR A 36 8.85 12.87 -0.11
CA THR A 36 8.61 11.80 -1.10
C THR A 36 7.36 10.97 -0.80
N ILE A 37 6.84 11.09 0.42
CA ILE A 37 5.56 10.51 0.85
C ILE A 37 4.41 11.15 0.07
N CYS A 38 3.50 10.30 -0.43
CA CYS A 38 2.21 10.76 -0.92
C CYS A 38 1.28 10.98 0.28
N TRP A 39 1.00 12.24 0.61
CA TRP A 39 0.07 12.58 1.70
C TRP A 39 -1.40 12.52 1.28
N GLY A 40 -1.65 12.58 -0.03
CA GLY A 40 -2.99 12.64 -0.61
C GLY A 40 -3.73 13.94 -0.28
N GLY A 41 -5.05 13.90 -0.46
CA GLY A 41 -5.94 15.06 -0.27
C GLY A 41 -6.43 15.68 -1.59
N LYS A 42 -7.34 16.64 -1.48
CA LYS A 42 -8.12 17.17 -2.62
C LYS A 42 -7.27 17.85 -3.71
N ASN A 43 -6.18 18.50 -3.31
CA ASN A 43 -5.29 19.28 -4.20
C ASN A 43 -3.84 18.76 -4.18
N TRP A 44 -3.65 17.46 -3.91
CA TRP A 44 -2.31 16.88 -3.85
C TRP A 44 -1.60 16.97 -5.20
N GLN A 45 -0.31 17.31 -5.17
CA GLN A 45 0.55 17.31 -6.35
C GLN A 45 1.51 16.12 -6.24
N PHE A 46 1.42 15.20 -7.19
CA PHE A 46 2.31 14.05 -7.25
C PHE A 46 3.69 14.49 -7.74
N THR A 47 4.73 13.88 -7.19
CA THR A 47 6.12 14.11 -7.59
C THR A 47 6.44 13.47 -8.95
N SER A 48 5.69 12.42 -9.32
CA SER A 48 5.76 11.76 -10.62
C SER A 48 4.45 11.04 -10.95
N GLU A 49 4.25 10.73 -12.23
CA GLU A 49 3.13 9.87 -12.66
C GLU A 49 3.21 8.47 -12.03
N ASP A 50 4.42 7.96 -11.79
CA ASP A 50 4.62 6.67 -11.10
C ASP A 50 4.13 6.72 -9.64
N GLN A 51 4.30 7.84 -8.94
CA GLN A 51 3.77 8.00 -7.57
C GLN A 51 2.24 7.98 -7.57
N LYS A 52 1.62 8.64 -8.56
CA LYS A 52 0.16 8.62 -8.75
C LYS A 52 -0.35 7.23 -9.08
N LEU A 53 0.30 6.54 -10.02
CA LEU A 53 -0.06 5.18 -10.41
C LEU A 53 0.08 4.22 -9.22
N TRP A 54 1.14 4.36 -8.44
CA TRP A 54 1.35 3.54 -7.26
C TRP A 54 0.24 3.72 -6.22
N MET A 55 -0.13 4.97 -5.92
CA MET A 55 -1.23 5.27 -5.01
C MET A 55 -2.57 4.72 -5.52
N GLN A 56 -2.87 4.88 -6.81
CA GLN A 56 -4.11 4.39 -7.41
C GLN A 56 -4.18 2.85 -7.39
N ASN A 57 -3.12 2.16 -7.81
CA ASN A 57 -3.06 0.71 -7.80
C ASN A 57 -3.31 0.16 -6.39
N ALA A 58 -2.69 0.76 -5.37
CA ALA A 58 -2.90 0.36 -3.98
C ALA A 58 -4.32 0.69 -3.48
N ALA A 59 -4.90 1.82 -3.89
CA ALA A 59 -6.26 2.21 -3.52
C ALA A 59 -7.30 1.23 -4.10
N ASP A 60 -7.11 0.78 -5.34
CA ASP A 60 -8.02 -0.15 -6.04
C ASP A 60 -8.15 -1.51 -5.32
N VAL A 61 -7.14 -1.88 -4.54
CA VAL A 61 -7.13 -3.11 -3.73
C VAL A 61 -7.20 -2.85 -2.22
N GLY A 62 -7.41 -1.60 -1.79
CA GLY A 62 -7.57 -1.20 -0.39
C GLY A 62 -6.29 -1.18 0.44
N LEU A 63 -5.11 -1.30 -0.18
CA LEU A 63 -3.81 -1.32 0.51
C LEU A 63 -3.36 0.05 1.02
N THR A 64 -4.06 1.13 0.66
CA THR A 64 -3.89 2.45 1.29
C THR A 64 -4.44 2.49 2.73
N THR A 65 -5.36 1.59 3.07
CA THR A 65 -5.97 1.42 4.40
C THR A 65 -6.02 -0.08 4.74
N PRO A 66 -4.85 -0.73 4.93
CA PRO A 66 -4.74 -2.19 4.88
C PRO A 66 -5.66 -2.92 5.85
N ARG A 67 -5.83 -2.42 7.09
CA ARG A 67 -6.68 -3.06 8.10
C ARG A 67 -8.15 -2.66 8.07
N TRP A 68 -8.52 -1.60 7.35
CA TRP A 68 -9.91 -1.15 7.36
C TRP A 68 -10.80 -2.20 6.68
N PRO A 69 -12.04 -2.43 7.15
CA PRO A 69 -12.96 -3.34 6.48
C PRO A 69 -13.19 -2.94 5.02
N ALA A 70 -13.37 -3.93 4.15
CA ALA A 70 -13.65 -3.70 2.72
C ALA A 70 -14.90 -2.85 2.47
N ALA A 71 -15.90 -2.91 3.37
CA ALA A 71 -17.08 -2.05 3.33
C ALA A 71 -16.77 -0.55 3.42
N TYR A 72 -15.59 -0.18 3.94
CA TYR A 72 -15.09 1.19 4.05
C TYR A 72 -13.92 1.46 3.10
N GLY A 73 -13.69 0.59 2.11
CA GLY A 73 -12.63 0.77 1.11
C GLY A 73 -11.24 0.29 1.52
N GLY A 74 -11.09 -0.43 2.64
CA GLY A 74 -9.81 -1.04 3.03
C GLY A 74 -9.62 -2.48 2.54
N ALA A 75 -8.41 -3.00 2.69
CA ALA A 75 -8.08 -4.38 2.28
C ALA A 75 -8.58 -5.45 3.28
N GLY A 76 -9.02 -5.05 4.47
CA GLY A 76 -9.52 -5.95 5.52
C GLY A 76 -8.46 -6.91 6.06
N LEU A 77 -7.18 -6.53 5.99
CA LEU A 77 -6.08 -7.38 6.42
C LEU A 77 -6.12 -7.64 7.92
N SER A 78 -5.78 -8.88 8.29
CA SER A 78 -5.45 -9.21 9.68
C SER A 78 -4.13 -8.56 10.09
N ARG A 79 -3.81 -8.54 11.40
CA ARG A 79 -2.52 -8.03 11.90
C ARG A 79 -1.31 -8.78 11.32
N GLU A 80 -1.45 -10.09 11.13
CA GLU A 80 -0.40 -10.92 10.55
C GLU A 80 -0.20 -10.59 9.06
N GLN A 81 -1.29 -10.42 8.32
CA GLN A 81 -1.23 -10.01 6.91
C GLN A 81 -0.68 -8.59 6.74
N GLU A 82 -1.05 -7.65 7.62
CA GLU A 82 -0.45 -6.30 7.61
C GLU A 82 1.06 -6.37 7.85
N LYS A 83 1.51 -7.19 8.80
CA LYS A 83 2.95 -7.40 9.02
C LYS A 83 3.63 -7.92 7.76
N ILE A 84 3.06 -8.94 7.11
CA ILE A 84 3.58 -9.48 5.84
C ILE A 84 3.58 -8.41 4.75
N TYR A 85 2.56 -7.56 4.69
CA TYR A 85 2.49 -6.46 3.75
C TYR A 85 3.66 -5.48 3.91
N LEU A 86 3.91 -5.05 5.15
CA LEU A 86 5.04 -4.18 5.45
C LEU A 86 6.40 -4.84 5.17
N GLU A 87 6.54 -6.14 5.47
CA GLU A 87 7.74 -6.92 5.14
C GLU A 87 7.99 -6.99 3.63
N GLU A 88 6.96 -7.25 2.82
CA GLU A 88 7.12 -7.35 1.36
C GLU A 88 7.37 -5.99 0.71
N LEU A 89 6.79 -4.90 1.23
CA LEU A 89 7.17 -3.54 0.82
C LEU A 89 8.63 -3.24 1.13
N ALA A 90 9.08 -3.54 2.36
CA ALA A 90 10.46 -3.34 2.78
C ALA A 90 11.43 -4.19 1.93
N ARG A 91 11.05 -5.42 1.58
CA ARG A 91 11.86 -6.33 0.74
C ARG A 91 12.17 -5.73 -0.63
N ILE A 92 11.24 -5.02 -1.24
CA ILE A 92 11.44 -4.36 -2.54
C ILE A 92 11.81 -2.88 -2.40
N ASN A 93 12.08 -2.42 -1.18
CA ASN A 93 12.35 -1.02 -0.86
C ASN A 93 11.27 -0.07 -1.39
N ALA A 94 10.01 -0.51 -1.38
CA ALA A 94 8.89 0.27 -1.88
C ALA A 94 8.52 1.41 -0.93
N ARG A 95 8.18 2.55 -1.52
CA ARG A 95 7.54 3.63 -0.82
C ARG A 95 6.14 3.23 -0.37
N MET A 96 5.67 3.79 0.74
CA MET A 96 4.27 3.66 1.13
C MET A 96 3.38 4.33 0.06
N PRO A 97 2.33 3.66 -0.43
CA PRO A 97 1.47 4.20 -1.50
C PRO A 97 0.69 5.44 -1.06
N LEU A 98 0.34 5.53 0.22
CA LEU A 98 -0.32 6.67 0.84
C LEU A 98 0.00 6.67 2.34
N LEU A 99 0.29 7.84 2.88
CA LEU A 99 0.27 8.08 4.33
C LEU A 99 -0.60 9.31 4.57
N SER A 100 -1.59 9.22 5.43
CA SER A 100 -2.44 10.36 5.77
C SER A 100 -2.68 10.37 7.26
N PHE A 101 -2.57 11.54 7.88
CA PHE A 101 -2.87 11.70 9.31
C PHE A 101 -4.28 11.18 9.66
N GLY A 102 -5.27 11.40 8.79
CA GLY A 102 -6.62 10.89 9.04
C GLY A 102 -6.70 9.36 9.06
N ILE A 103 -5.91 8.69 8.22
CA ILE A 103 -5.81 7.23 8.20
C ILE A 103 -5.02 6.75 9.42
N TRP A 104 -3.86 7.36 9.69
CA TRP A 104 -2.98 7.01 10.80
C TRP A 104 -3.61 7.21 12.18
N MET A 105 -4.49 8.21 12.35
CA MET A 105 -5.17 8.45 13.62
C MET A 105 -6.41 7.56 13.83
N LEU A 106 -6.94 6.95 12.77
CA LEU A 106 -8.19 6.17 12.79
C LEU A 106 -7.98 4.68 12.46
N GLY A 107 -6.76 4.26 12.15
CA GLY A 107 -6.42 2.92 11.66
C GLY A 107 -5.08 2.43 12.13
#